data_AF-A0A9D5SST8-F1
#
_entry.id   AF-A0A9D5SST8-F1
#
_cell.length_a   1.000
_cell.length_b   1.000
_cell.length_c   1.000
_cell.angle_alpha   90.00
_cell.angle_beta   90.00
_cell.angle_gamma   90.00
#
_symmetry.space_group_name_H-M   'P 1'
#
loop_
_entity.id
_entity.type
_entity.pdbx_description
1 polymer ?
#
loop_
_entity_poly.entity_id
_entity_poly.type
_entity_poly.pdbx_seq_one_letter_code
_entity_poly.pdbx_strand_id
1 'polypeptide(L)'
;MQDFFDTSAPLRFLFPIDGDCLCERDGAMENGALTLTVKLAAPADGTVTVNGVPATGQGGTFTAQVTLREGLTRLVAEDAKNGAKATVSVVFSTRWTGKFRISSDDNILFLANITAHKDEYQSIFDDPYLAVYKKAHDLYGAKVHLNLFYAFDRTAANYFESDRPDFDLSMVTDKFKEEWRANADWLQLAFHSRAEFPDAPYRYGDAATVTADYEAVRREIIRFAGEEAFSDDVTTVHFGAANEEVLRALRALGIKGLAGYFEIDRHGKPLVAYHTASPLTEYVGERDFWRDTELDITFGRIDLVLNLRSYDDLLAELDQILAHPHRSGFISLMIHEQYFYKDYTRYLPDFEARVLEPVRRVYERGYRGALLKEILP
;
A
#
# COMPACT_ATOMS: atom_id res chain seq x y z
N MET A 1 1.21 -22.09 0.53
CA MET A 1 1.66 -20.88 1.21
C MET A 1 2.83 -21.26 2.10
N GLN A 2 3.96 -20.60 1.91
CA GLN A 2 5.16 -20.79 2.72
C GLN A 2 4.87 -20.49 4.20
N ASP A 3 5.33 -21.35 5.10
CA ASP A 3 5.30 -21.09 6.54
C ASP A 3 6.61 -20.40 6.95
N PHE A 4 6.58 -19.08 7.04
CA PHE A 4 7.73 -18.25 7.42
C PHE A 4 8.17 -18.44 8.88
N PHE A 5 7.34 -19.09 9.70
CA PHE A 5 7.56 -19.25 11.14
C PHE A 5 7.70 -20.72 11.55
N ASP A 6 7.90 -21.63 10.59
CA ASP A 6 8.11 -23.05 10.85
C ASP A 6 9.31 -23.26 11.80
N THR A 7 9.04 -23.84 12.96
CA THR A 7 10.05 -24.09 14.00
C THR A 7 10.68 -25.49 13.90
N SER A 8 10.19 -26.34 13.00
CA SER A 8 10.66 -27.72 12.81
C SER A 8 11.99 -27.80 12.04
N ALA A 9 12.29 -26.80 11.21
CA ALA A 9 13.53 -26.75 10.46
C ALA A 9 14.76 -26.63 11.38
N PRO A 10 15.81 -27.45 11.17
CA PRO A 10 17.00 -27.48 12.03
C PRO A 10 17.82 -26.19 11.91
N LEU A 11 17.79 -25.52 10.76
CA LEU A 11 18.39 -24.20 10.53
C LEU A 11 17.31 -23.29 9.92
N ARG A 12 17.09 -22.11 10.51
CA ARG A 12 16.14 -21.13 9.98
C ARG A 12 16.53 -19.71 10.32
N PHE A 13 16.06 -18.77 9.51
CA PHE A 13 16.14 -17.35 9.82
C PHE A 13 15.09 -16.99 10.88
N LEU A 14 15.50 -16.19 11.86
CA LEU A 14 14.61 -15.51 12.80
C LEU A 14 14.41 -14.04 12.40
N PHE A 15 15.44 -13.45 11.80
CA PHE A 15 15.39 -12.15 11.15
C PHE A 15 16.58 -12.05 10.18
N PRO A 16 16.40 -11.53 8.96
CA PRO A 16 15.12 -11.19 8.34
C PRO A 16 14.30 -12.45 7.99
N ILE A 17 13.00 -12.31 7.79
CA ILE A 17 12.19 -13.35 7.12
C ILE A 17 12.22 -13.12 5.60
N ASP A 18 11.82 -14.14 4.84
CA ASP A 18 11.70 -14.01 3.40
C ASP A 18 10.69 -12.91 3.03
N GLY A 19 11.07 -12.05 2.10
CA GLY A 19 10.28 -10.90 1.67
C GLY A 19 10.52 -9.61 2.45
N ASP A 20 11.33 -9.59 3.51
CA ASP A 20 11.57 -8.36 4.26
C ASP A 20 12.09 -7.22 3.36
N CYS A 21 11.38 -6.08 3.41
CA CYS A 21 11.81 -4.82 2.83
C CYS A 21 12.45 -3.96 3.93
N LEU A 22 13.78 -3.86 3.88
CA LEU A 22 14.63 -3.22 4.86
C LEU A 22 15.01 -1.81 4.44
N CYS A 23 15.22 -0.94 5.42
CA CYS A 23 15.68 0.43 5.25
C CYS A 23 16.87 0.74 6.17
N GLU A 24 17.31 1.99 6.17
CA GLU A 24 18.45 2.47 6.97
C GLU A 24 18.24 2.33 8.48
N ARG A 25 17.01 2.05 8.92
CA ARG A 25 16.64 1.88 10.33
C ARG A 25 16.84 0.46 10.84
N ASP A 26 17.05 -0.50 9.94
CA ASP A 26 17.19 -1.92 10.28
C ASP A 26 18.65 -2.34 10.53
N GLY A 27 19.60 -1.41 10.40
CA GLY A 27 21.02 -1.69 10.56
C GLY A 27 21.89 -0.44 10.54
N ALA A 28 23.20 -0.62 10.36
CA ALA A 28 24.15 0.48 10.29
C ALA A 28 24.50 0.80 8.83
N MET A 29 24.41 2.07 8.45
CA MET A 29 24.74 2.54 7.11
C MET A 29 26.22 2.89 6.97
N GLU A 30 26.88 2.36 5.95
CA GLU A 30 28.24 2.73 5.58
C GLU A 30 28.40 2.70 4.04
N ASN A 31 28.90 3.80 3.45
CA ASN A 31 29.18 3.91 2.01
C ASN A 31 28.00 3.47 1.10
N GLY A 32 26.76 3.80 1.49
CA GLY A 32 25.55 3.45 0.75
C GLY A 32 25.13 1.98 0.85
N ALA A 33 25.68 1.23 1.80
CA ALA A 33 25.32 -0.15 2.09
C ALA A 33 24.80 -0.28 3.53
N LEU A 34 23.87 -1.21 3.72
CA LEU A 34 23.31 -1.55 5.03
C LEU A 34 24.06 -2.74 5.63
N THR A 35 24.67 -2.55 6.79
CA THR A 35 25.16 -3.67 7.60
C THR A 35 24.01 -4.17 8.47
N LEU A 36 23.46 -5.32 8.09
CA LEU A 36 22.33 -5.97 8.74
C LEU A 36 22.83 -7.03 9.74
N THR A 37 22.26 -7.02 10.94
CA THR A 37 22.42 -8.13 11.89
C THR A 37 21.39 -9.22 11.60
N VAL A 38 21.80 -10.27 10.90
CA VAL A 38 20.99 -11.47 10.67
C VAL A 38 20.95 -12.31 11.95
N LYS A 39 19.77 -12.85 12.29
CA LYS A 39 19.51 -13.75 13.42
C LYS A 39 19.01 -15.10 12.92
N LEU A 40 19.55 -16.18 13.46
CA LEU A 40 19.24 -17.55 13.04
C LEU A 40 18.99 -18.44 14.26
N ALA A 41 18.14 -19.44 14.08
CA ALA A 41 18.05 -20.58 14.98
C ALA A 41 18.73 -21.79 14.32
N ALA A 42 19.59 -22.48 15.07
CA ALA A 42 20.32 -23.67 14.64
C ALA A 42 20.65 -24.58 15.86
N PRO A 43 21.15 -25.82 15.68
CA PRO A 43 21.60 -26.62 16.81
C PRO A 43 22.70 -25.90 17.61
N ALA A 44 22.73 -26.10 18.94
CA ALA A 44 23.60 -25.34 19.83
C ALA A 44 25.10 -25.51 19.52
N ASP A 45 25.48 -26.61 18.90
CA ASP A 45 26.85 -26.90 18.49
C ASP A 45 27.11 -26.58 17.00
N GLY A 46 26.14 -26.03 16.27
CA GLY A 46 26.22 -25.74 14.83
C GLY A 46 27.39 -24.83 14.42
N THR A 47 27.86 -24.98 13.19
CA THR A 47 28.89 -24.11 12.59
C THR A 47 28.26 -23.36 11.43
N VAL A 48 27.61 -22.24 11.76
CA VAL A 48 26.70 -21.54 10.86
C VAL A 48 27.40 -20.39 10.14
N THR A 49 27.14 -20.24 8.85
CA THR A 49 27.54 -19.08 8.05
C THR A 49 26.33 -18.47 7.33
N VAL A 50 26.39 -17.19 6.95
CA VAL A 50 25.42 -16.53 6.07
C VAL A 50 26.17 -15.91 4.91
N ASN A 51 25.92 -16.38 3.68
CA ASN A 51 26.67 -15.97 2.48
C ASN A 51 28.20 -16.03 2.70
N GLY A 52 28.67 -17.06 3.42
CA GLY A 52 30.07 -17.25 3.78
C GLY A 52 30.58 -16.43 4.97
N VAL A 53 29.78 -15.50 5.52
CA VAL A 53 30.12 -14.77 6.76
C VAL A 53 29.86 -15.67 7.96
N PRO A 54 30.87 -15.93 8.83
CA PRO A 54 30.66 -16.73 10.04
C PRO A 54 29.64 -16.10 10.99
N ALA A 55 28.72 -16.91 11.51
CA ALA A 55 27.79 -16.50 12.54
C ALA A 55 28.33 -16.85 13.93
N THR A 56 28.06 -16.00 14.91
CA THR A 56 28.43 -16.18 16.32
C THR A 56 27.19 -16.31 17.19
N GLY A 57 27.20 -17.19 18.18
CA GLY A 57 26.01 -17.45 18.98
C GLY A 57 26.22 -18.39 20.16
N GLN A 58 25.24 -18.44 21.04
CA GLN A 58 25.14 -19.40 22.15
C GLN A 58 23.71 -19.92 22.26
N GLY A 59 23.54 -21.15 22.78
CA GLY A 59 22.22 -21.69 23.11
C GLY A 59 21.29 -21.89 21.91
N GLY A 60 21.84 -22.14 20.71
CA GLY A 60 21.06 -22.40 19.49
C GLY A 60 20.55 -21.15 18.76
N THR A 61 20.96 -19.95 19.18
CA THR A 61 20.74 -18.69 18.45
C THR A 61 22.05 -18.12 17.97
N PHE A 62 22.12 -17.80 16.67
CA PHE A 62 23.32 -17.30 16.00
C PHE A 62 23.05 -15.95 15.35
N THR A 63 24.10 -15.13 15.21
CA THR A 63 24.05 -13.82 14.57
C THR A 63 25.20 -13.64 13.60
N ALA A 64 24.94 -13.00 12.45
CA ALA A 64 25.96 -12.64 11.47
C ALA A 64 25.74 -11.21 10.97
N GLN A 65 26.83 -10.48 10.70
CA GLN A 65 26.77 -9.14 10.11
C GLN A 65 26.90 -9.28 8.59
N VAL A 66 25.84 -8.97 7.85
CA VAL A 66 25.82 -9.09 6.39
C VAL A 66 25.64 -7.71 5.78
N THR A 67 26.46 -7.38 4.78
CA THR A 67 26.33 -6.13 4.04
C THR A 67 25.36 -6.29 2.87
N LEU A 68 24.32 -5.47 2.85
CA LEU A 68 23.34 -5.38 1.77
C LEU A 68 23.57 -4.11 0.95
N ARG A 69 23.33 -4.20 -0.35
CA ARG A 69 23.27 -3.06 -1.27
C ARG A 69 21.84 -2.89 -1.76
N GLU A 70 21.53 -1.69 -2.24
CA GLU A 70 20.21 -1.36 -2.79
C GLU A 70 19.71 -2.45 -3.75
N GLY A 71 18.48 -2.92 -3.53
CA GLY A 71 17.81 -3.95 -4.31
C GLY A 71 17.65 -5.29 -3.59
N LEU A 72 17.29 -6.31 -4.37
CA LEU A 72 17.04 -7.67 -3.89
C LEU A 72 18.35 -8.41 -3.60
N THR A 73 18.47 -8.96 -2.40
CA THR A 73 19.60 -9.80 -1.97
C THR A 73 19.08 -11.14 -1.47
N ARG A 74 19.68 -12.23 -1.95
CA ARG A 74 19.45 -13.57 -1.43
C ARG A 74 20.45 -13.87 -0.30
N LEU A 75 19.93 -14.22 0.87
CA LEU A 75 20.70 -14.67 2.02
C LEU A 75 20.59 -16.20 2.13
N VAL A 76 21.74 -16.87 2.16
CA VAL A 76 21.82 -18.32 2.31
C VAL A 76 22.57 -18.61 3.60
N ALA A 77 21.87 -19.22 4.56
CA ALA A 77 22.47 -19.74 5.77
C ALA A 77 22.84 -21.21 5.58
N GLU A 78 24.02 -21.60 6.03
CA GLU A 78 24.50 -22.99 5.96
C GLU A 78 25.13 -23.41 7.29
N ASP A 79 24.76 -24.59 7.80
CA ASP A 79 25.43 -25.23 8.94
C ASP A 79 26.38 -26.32 8.43
N ALA A 80 27.68 -26.08 8.56
CA ALA A 80 28.72 -26.98 8.06
C ALA A 80 28.75 -28.35 8.76
N LYS A 81 28.13 -28.49 9.95
CA LYS A 81 28.14 -29.76 10.69
C LYS A 81 27.14 -30.78 10.18
N ASN A 82 25.92 -30.35 9.90
CA ASN A 82 24.81 -31.23 9.49
C ASN A 82 24.40 -31.01 8.02
N GLY A 83 24.96 -30.01 7.34
CA GLY A 83 24.65 -29.66 5.96
C GLY A 83 23.30 -28.96 5.77
N ALA A 84 22.61 -28.58 6.84
CA ALA A 84 21.35 -27.86 6.75
C ALA A 84 21.54 -26.50 6.08
N LYS A 85 20.56 -26.12 5.25
CA LYS A 85 20.53 -24.83 4.56
C LYS A 85 19.18 -24.15 4.75
N ALA A 86 19.20 -22.83 4.86
CA ALA A 86 18.03 -21.98 4.80
C ALA A 86 18.28 -20.84 3.82
N THR A 87 17.22 -20.34 3.18
CA THR A 87 17.29 -19.21 2.26
C THR A 87 16.18 -18.22 2.56
N VAL A 88 16.51 -16.95 2.54
CA VAL A 88 15.53 -15.85 2.47
C VAL A 88 16.00 -14.84 1.41
N SER A 89 15.06 -14.15 0.78
CA SER A 89 15.31 -13.02 -0.11
C SER A 89 14.77 -11.76 0.52
N VAL A 90 15.61 -10.73 0.59
CA VAL A 90 15.27 -9.44 1.20
C VAL A 90 15.53 -8.32 0.24
N VAL A 91 14.76 -7.24 0.36
CA VAL A 91 14.99 -6.00 -0.36
C VAL A 91 15.61 -5.00 0.59
N PHE A 92 16.69 -4.34 0.22
CA PHE A 92 17.14 -3.12 0.89
C PHE A 92 16.89 -1.91 -0.01
N SER A 93 16.29 -0.86 0.53
CA SER A 93 16.09 0.41 -0.19
C SER A 93 16.22 1.60 0.73
N THR A 94 16.71 2.69 0.16
CA THR A 94 16.77 4.02 0.78
C THR A 94 15.68 4.98 0.23
N ARG A 95 14.85 4.51 -0.71
CA ARG A 95 13.96 5.37 -1.52
C ARG A 95 12.72 5.85 -0.78
N TRP A 96 12.20 5.05 0.15
CA TRP A 96 10.94 5.33 0.83
C TRP A 96 11.13 6.05 2.18
N THR A 97 12.33 6.02 2.76
CA THR A 97 12.60 6.66 4.05
C THR A 97 12.37 8.17 3.95
N GLY A 98 11.57 8.71 4.87
CA GLY A 98 11.17 10.12 4.88
C GLY A 98 10.18 10.48 3.76
N LYS A 99 9.45 9.50 3.20
CA LYS A 99 8.40 9.75 2.20
C LYS A 99 7.01 9.55 2.77
N PHE A 100 6.03 10.23 2.20
CA PHE A 100 4.63 10.01 2.51
C PHE A 100 3.76 10.04 1.27
N ARG A 101 2.54 9.51 1.37
CA ARG A 101 1.51 9.67 0.35
C ARG A 101 0.12 9.81 0.96
N ILE A 102 -0.83 10.20 0.12
CA ILE A 102 -2.26 10.09 0.39
C ILE A 102 -2.86 9.09 -0.60
N SER A 103 -3.72 8.21 -0.12
CA SER A 103 -4.61 7.41 -0.95
C SER A 103 -6.04 7.85 -0.67
N SER A 104 -6.88 7.83 -1.69
CA SER A 104 -8.31 7.75 -1.46
C SER A 104 -8.92 6.58 -2.19
N ASP A 105 -9.86 5.91 -1.54
CA ASP A 105 -10.55 4.74 -2.06
C ASP A 105 -12.03 5.04 -2.28
N ASP A 106 -12.70 4.10 -2.93
CA ASP A 106 -14.12 4.16 -3.30
C ASP A 106 -14.48 5.30 -4.26
N ASN A 107 -13.54 5.73 -5.11
CA ASN A 107 -13.71 6.93 -5.91
C ASN A 107 -14.53 6.69 -7.18
N ILE A 108 -15.54 7.51 -7.41
CA ILE A 108 -16.32 7.62 -8.65
C ILE A 108 -17.21 8.88 -8.69
N LEU A 109 -17.60 9.42 -7.53
CA LEU A 109 -18.62 10.47 -7.44
C LEU A 109 -18.08 11.83 -7.90
N PHE A 110 -16.82 12.14 -7.66
CA PHE A 110 -16.19 13.37 -8.15
C PHE A 110 -16.10 13.35 -9.69
N LEU A 111 -15.94 12.17 -10.30
CA LEU A 111 -15.94 12.00 -11.75
C LEU A 111 -17.33 12.26 -12.34
N ALA A 112 -18.38 11.84 -11.63
CA ALA A 112 -19.74 12.21 -11.97
C ALA A 112 -19.95 13.74 -11.85
N ASN A 113 -19.43 14.36 -10.79
CA ASN A 113 -19.54 15.79 -10.55
C ASN A 113 -18.85 16.63 -11.64
N ILE A 114 -17.56 16.37 -11.94
CA ILE A 114 -16.85 17.10 -13.01
C ILE A 114 -17.48 16.87 -14.39
N THR A 115 -18.12 15.73 -14.61
CA THR A 115 -18.80 15.42 -15.87
C THR A 115 -20.10 16.19 -15.99
N ALA A 116 -20.89 16.25 -14.91
CA ALA A 116 -22.14 17.02 -14.87
C ALA A 116 -21.89 18.53 -15.01
N HIS A 117 -20.79 19.03 -14.43
CA HIS A 117 -20.42 20.44 -14.45
C HIS A 117 -19.38 20.79 -15.55
N LYS A 118 -19.19 19.92 -16.55
CA LYS A 118 -18.13 20.10 -17.56
C LYS A 118 -18.23 21.40 -18.35
N ASP A 119 -19.40 22.01 -18.48
CA ASP A 119 -19.58 23.29 -19.20
C ASP A 119 -19.33 24.51 -18.29
N GLU A 120 -19.36 24.30 -16.97
CA GLU A 120 -19.17 25.33 -15.94
C GLU A 120 -17.71 25.35 -15.46
N TYR A 121 -17.17 24.17 -15.11
CA TYR A 121 -15.81 24.02 -14.61
C TYR A 121 -14.76 24.26 -15.69
N GLN A 122 -13.74 25.03 -15.36
CA GLN A 122 -12.56 25.30 -16.18
C GLN A 122 -11.39 24.39 -15.82
N SER A 123 -11.40 23.81 -14.61
CA SER A 123 -10.40 22.88 -14.09
C SER A 123 -11.06 21.70 -13.37
N ILE A 124 -10.39 20.54 -13.34
CA ILE A 124 -10.77 19.43 -12.45
C ILE A 124 -10.76 19.85 -10.98
N PHE A 125 -9.98 20.86 -10.61
CA PHE A 125 -9.89 21.37 -9.24
C PHE A 125 -10.97 22.39 -8.88
N ASP A 126 -11.86 22.72 -9.81
CA ASP A 126 -13.12 23.40 -9.48
C ASP A 126 -14.07 22.45 -8.73
N ASP A 127 -13.84 21.13 -8.84
CA ASP A 127 -14.48 20.13 -7.98
C ASP A 127 -14.02 20.29 -6.51
N PRO A 128 -14.94 20.50 -5.56
CA PRO A 128 -14.60 20.73 -4.17
C PRO A 128 -13.85 19.59 -3.48
N TYR A 129 -14.03 18.34 -3.95
CA TYR A 129 -13.34 17.18 -3.39
C TYR A 129 -11.89 17.13 -3.89
N LEU A 130 -11.65 17.28 -5.20
CA LEU A 130 -10.30 17.36 -5.76
C LEU A 130 -9.52 18.60 -5.29
N ALA A 131 -10.20 19.71 -5.00
CA ALA A 131 -9.60 20.92 -4.46
C ALA A 131 -8.87 20.66 -3.12
N VAL A 132 -9.35 19.74 -2.29
CA VAL A 132 -8.70 19.34 -1.02
C VAL A 132 -7.30 18.77 -1.29
N TYR A 133 -7.20 17.84 -2.24
CA TYR A 133 -5.93 17.21 -2.60
C TYR A 133 -4.98 18.16 -3.31
N LYS A 134 -5.51 19.05 -4.17
CA LYS A 134 -4.73 20.12 -4.78
C LYS A 134 -4.11 21.03 -3.73
N LYS A 135 -4.87 21.40 -2.69
CA LYS A 135 -4.37 22.20 -1.57
C LYS A 135 -3.31 21.45 -0.76
N ALA A 136 -3.48 20.15 -0.52
CA ALA A 136 -2.48 19.32 0.14
C ALA A 136 -1.16 19.25 -0.68
N HIS A 137 -1.27 19.14 -2.00
CA HIS A 137 -0.14 19.18 -2.92
C HIS A 137 0.57 20.53 -2.91
N ASP A 138 -0.17 21.63 -3.10
CA ASP A 138 0.41 22.97 -3.21
C ASP A 138 1.11 23.41 -1.92
N LEU A 139 0.56 23.06 -0.76
CA LEU A 139 1.12 23.47 0.53
C LEU A 139 2.26 22.57 1.01
N TYR A 140 2.18 21.26 0.75
CA TYR A 140 3.03 20.26 1.42
C TYR A 140 3.69 19.26 0.46
N GLY A 141 3.51 19.43 -0.85
CA GLY A 141 4.04 18.53 -1.87
C GLY A 141 3.45 17.13 -1.81
N ALA A 142 2.24 16.96 -1.26
CA ALA A 142 1.57 15.67 -1.19
C ALA A 142 1.38 15.06 -2.59
N LYS A 143 1.58 13.75 -2.70
CA LYS A 143 1.24 12.97 -3.89
C LYS A 143 0.12 12.00 -3.55
N VAL A 144 -0.80 11.80 -4.49
CA VAL A 144 -2.13 11.24 -4.26
C VAL A 144 -2.44 10.11 -5.24
N HIS A 145 -2.94 9.00 -4.70
CA HIS A 145 -3.54 7.89 -5.45
C HIS A 145 -5.05 7.89 -5.22
N LEU A 146 -5.85 7.92 -6.29
CA LEU A 146 -7.31 7.77 -6.22
C LEU A 146 -7.69 6.40 -6.81
N ASN A 147 -8.10 5.46 -5.96
CA ASN A 147 -8.53 4.13 -6.38
C ASN A 147 -10.00 4.20 -6.80
N LEU A 148 -10.27 3.93 -8.08
CA LEU A 148 -11.55 4.12 -8.72
C LEU A 148 -12.39 2.84 -8.77
N PHE A 149 -13.69 2.98 -8.54
CA PHE A 149 -14.69 2.02 -9.02
C PHE A 149 -14.97 2.24 -10.50
N TYR A 150 -15.40 1.18 -11.21
CA TYR A 150 -15.95 1.35 -12.55
C TYR A 150 -17.36 1.95 -12.52
N ALA A 151 -18.23 1.52 -11.61
CA ALA A 151 -19.62 1.98 -11.53
C ALA A 151 -20.10 2.28 -10.12
N PHE A 152 -21.02 3.24 -10.07
CA PHE A 152 -21.86 3.59 -8.95
C PHE A 152 -23.28 3.17 -9.29
N ASP A 153 -23.88 2.34 -8.44
CA ASP A 153 -25.18 1.74 -8.70
C ASP A 153 -26.21 2.09 -7.62
N ARG A 154 -27.45 1.63 -7.84
CA ARG A 154 -28.55 1.85 -6.90
C ARG A 154 -28.29 1.32 -5.49
N THR A 155 -27.46 0.28 -5.33
CA THR A 155 -27.15 -0.26 -4.00
C THR A 155 -26.29 0.72 -3.22
N ALA A 156 -25.24 1.26 -3.86
CA ALA A 156 -24.41 2.33 -3.32
C ALA A 156 -25.22 3.62 -3.04
N ALA A 157 -26.14 3.97 -3.94
CA ALA A 157 -27.00 5.14 -3.78
C ALA A 157 -27.88 5.11 -2.53
N ASN A 158 -28.21 3.93 -1.97
CA ASN A 158 -29.03 3.83 -0.76
C ASN A 158 -28.35 4.39 0.50
N TYR A 159 -27.05 4.67 0.46
CA TYR A 159 -26.32 5.30 1.56
C TYR A 159 -26.30 6.83 1.48
N PHE A 160 -27.01 7.41 0.52
CA PHE A 160 -27.16 8.85 0.33
C PHE A 160 -28.62 9.27 0.50
N GLU A 161 -28.84 10.44 1.09
CA GLU A 161 -30.17 11.04 1.21
C GLU A 161 -30.71 11.54 -0.14
N SER A 162 -29.80 11.96 -1.03
CA SER A 162 -30.19 12.39 -2.38
C SER A 162 -30.35 11.22 -3.33
N ASP A 163 -31.28 11.35 -4.27
CA ASP A 163 -31.46 10.38 -5.35
C ASP A 163 -30.33 10.56 -6.37
N ARG A 164 -29.26 9.76 -6.22
CA ARG A 164 -28.11 9.76 -7.12
C ARG A 164 -28.35 8.77 -8.26
N PRO A 165 -28.26 9.19 -9.53
CA PRO A 165 -28.43 8.29 -10.66
C PRO A 165 -27.25 7.31 -10.77
N ASP A 166 -27.50 6.19 -11.43
CA ASP A 166 -26.43 5.27 -11.83
C ASP A 166 -25.39 6.02 -12.68
N PHE A 167 -24.11 5.72 -12.47
CA PHE A 167 -23.01 6.33 -13.18
C PHE A 167 -21.88 5.31 -13.39
N ASP A 168 -21.20 5.36 -14.54
CA ASP A 168 -20.00 4.56 -14.76
C ASP A 168 -18.91 5.33 -15.51
N LEU A 169 -17.69 4.79 -15.49
CA LEU A 169 -16.52 5.45 -16.08
C LEU A 169 -16.64 5.70 -17.59
N SER A 170 -17.51 4.99 -18.31
CA SER A 170 -17.74 5.25 -19.75
C SER A 170 -18.46 6.57 -19.99
N MET A 171 -19.19 7.07 -18.98
CA MET A 171 -19.91 8.33 -19.03
C MET A 171 -19.01 9.56 -18.79
N VAL A 172 -17.80 9.35 -18.25
CA VAL A 172 -16.89 10.44 -17.86
C VAL A 172 -16.46 11.28 -19.07
N THR A 173 -16.56 12.61 -18.92
CA THR A 173 -16.09 13.55 -19.95
C THR A 173 -14.58 13.49 -20.15
N ASP A 174 -14.12 13.64 -21.38
CA ASP A 174 -12.71 13.76 -21.74
C ASP A 174 -12.21 15.21 -21.83
N LYS A 175 -13.06 16.20 -21.50
CA LYS A 175 -12.73 17.64 -21.55
C LYS A 175 -11.41 17.97 -20.84
N PHE A 176 -11.17 17.35 -19.68
CA PHE A 176 -10.04 17.67 -18.81
C PHE A 176 -8.82 16.77 -19.01
N LYS A 177 -8.78 15.98 -20.09
CA LYS A 177 -7.72 14.99 -20.31
C LYS A 177 -6.31 15.56 -20.22
N GLU A 178 -6.07 16.71 -20.84
CA GLU A 178 -4.74 17.32 -20.82
C GLU A 178 -4.35 17.85 -19.43
N GLU A 179 -5.33 18.27 -18.61
CA GLU A 179 -5.07 18.68 -17.23
C GLU A 179 -4.73 17.47 -16.35
N TRP A 180 -5.40 16.34 -16.52
CA TRP A 180 -5.02 15.09 -15.85
C TRP A 180 -3.57 14.70 -16.17
N ARG A 181 -3.21 14.70 -17.46
CA ARG A 181 -1.84 14.38 -17.91
C ARG A 181 -0.81 15.34 -17.33
N ALA A 182 -1.14 16.63 -17.25
CA ALA A 182 -0.27 17.65 -16.69
C ALA A 182 -0.03 17.52 -15.17
N ASN A 183 -0.90 16.80 -14.45
CA ASN A 183 -0.80 16.58 -13.00
C ASN A 183 -0.40 15.14 -12.62
N ALA A 184 -0.09 14.29 -13.61
CA ALA A 184 0.18 12.86 -13.43
C ALA A 184 1.44 12.54 -12.59
N ASP A 185 2.31 13.52 -12.37
CA ASP A 185 3.51 13.39 -11.54
C ASP A 185 3.21 13.41 -10.03
N TRP A 186 2.03 13.87 -9.64
CA TRP A 186 1.58 13.89 -8.25
C TRP A 186 0.18 13.33 -8.01
N LEU A 187 -0.68 13.26 -9.02
CA LEU A 187 -2.05 12.75 -8.92
C LEU A 187 -2.25 11.58 -9.89
N GLN A 188 -2.46 10.37 -9.36
CA GLN A 188 -2.74 9.18 -10.19
C GLN A 188 -4.09 8.54 -9.87
N LEU A 189 -4.66 7.89 -10.88
CA LEU A 189 -5.89 7.13 -10.84
C LEU A 189 -5.56 5.63 -10.95
N ALA A 190 -6.17 4.81 -10.12
CA ALA A 190 -5.86 3.38 -10.02
C ALA A 190 -7.14 2.52 -9.99
N PHE A 191 -6.98 1.22 -10.24
CA PHE A 191 -8.09 0.25 -10.22
C PHE A 191 -8.47 -0.17 -8.78
N HIS A 192 -9.71 0.05 -8.35
CA HIS A 192 -10.18 -0.44 -7.04
C HIS A 192 -11.00 -1.74 -7.16
N SER A 193 -12.08 -1.69 -7.94
CA SER A 193 -12.94 -2.82 -8.31
C SER A 193 -13.98 -2.37 -9.36
N ARG A 194 -14.90 -3.27 -9.72
CA ARG A 194 -16.06 -2.96 -10.57
C ARG A 194 -17.04 -1.98 -9.94
N ALA A 195 -17.31 -2.09 -8.64
CA ALA A 195 -18.31 -1.32 -7.88
C ALA A 195 -18.11 -1.55 -6.37
N GLU A 196 -18.81 -0.76 -5.54
CA GLU A 196 -18.79 -0.87 -4.07
C GLU A 196 -19.33 -2.21 -3.56
N PHE A 197 -20.33 -2.79 -4.23
CA PHE A 197 -20.95 -4.04 -3.80
C PHE A 197 -20.83 -5.14 -4.85
N PRO A 198 -20.70 -6.42 -4.44
CA PRO A 198 -20.63 -6.90 -3.05
C PRO A 198 -19.27 -6.60 -2.39
N ASP A 199 -19.26 -6.56 -1.05
CA ASP A 199 -18.03 -6.41 -0.25
C ASP A 199 -16.98 -7.46 -0.62
N ALA A 200 -15.72 -7.03 -0.71
CA ALA A 200 -14.55 -7.88 -0.97
C ALA A 200 -14.75 -8.84 -2.18
N PRO A 201 -15.08 -8.33 -3.38
CA PRO A 201 -15.54 -9.14 -4.50
C PRO A 201 -14.47 -10.13 -4.98
N TYR A 202 -13.19 -9.84 -4.72
CA TYR A 202 -12.07 -10.67 -5.19
C TYR A 202 -11.53 -11.65 -4.14
N ARG A 203 -12.08 -11.68 -2.91
CA ARG A 203 -11.64 -12.61 -1.85
C ARG A 203 -11.74 -14.08 -2.28
N TYR A 204 -12.78 -14.41 -3.04
CA TYR A 204 -13.02 -15.73 -3.60
C TYR A 204 -13.29 -15.65 -5.12
N GLY A 205 -12.76 -14.61 -5.78
CA GLY A 205 -12.91 -14.39 -7.21
C GLY A 205 -11.98 -15.26 -8.06
N ASP A 206 -12.08 -15.10 -9.37
CA ASP A 206 -11.25 -15.78 -10.36
C ASP A 206 -10.45 -14.78 -11.21
N ALA A 207 -9.43 -15.30 -11.91
CA ALA A 207 -8.55 -14.50 -12.76
C ALA A 207 -9.32 -13.76 -13.88
N ALA A 208 -10.36 -14.37 -14.45
CA ALA A 208 -11.10 -13.78 -15.57
C ALA A 208 -11.88 -12.54 -15.14
N THR A 209 -12.53 -12.59 -13.97
CA THR A 209 -13.34 -11.51 -13.41
C THR A 209 -12.46 -10.31 -13.08
N VAL A 210 -11.39 -10.49 -12.29
CA VAL A 210 -10.51 -9.35 -11.94
C VAL A 210 -9.84 -8.75 -13.18
N THR A 211 -9.49 -9.58 -14.17
CA THR A 211 -8.90 -9.10 -15.42
C THR A 211 -9.88 -8.23 -16.20
N ALA A 212 -11.13 -8.69 -16.35
CA ALA A 212 -12.16 -7.93 -17.06
C ALA A 212 -12.45 -6.59 -16.37
N ASP A 213 -12.54 -6.58 -15.04
CA ASP A 213 -12.80 -5.38 -14.25
C ASP A 213 -11.62 -4.39 -14.34
N TYR A 214 -10.38 -4.88 -14.18
CA TYR A 214 -9.17 -4.08 -14.30
C TYR A 214 -9.07 -3.43 -15.68
N GLU A 215 -9.24 -4.20 -16.75
CA GLU A 215 -9.17 -3.68 -18.12
C GLU A 215 -10.30 -2.70 -18.43
N ALA A 216 -11.49 -2.90 -17.86
CA ALA A 216 -12.59 -1.95 -17.99
C ALA A 216 -12.23 -0.59 -17.35
N VAL A 217 -11.70 -0.60 -16.12
CA VAL A 217 -11.27 0.64 -15.44
C VAL A 217 -10.09 1.28 -16.16
N ARG A 218 -9.06 0.50 -16.50
CA ARG A 218 -7.86 0.96 -17.21
C ARG A 218 -8.23 1.65 -18.52
N ARG A 219 -9.08 1.03 -19.34
CA ARG A 219 -9.50 1.59 -20.63
C ARG A 219 -10.14 2.97 -20.45
N GLU A 220 -11.04 3.12 -19.48
CA GLU A 220 -11.74 4.39 -19.29
C GLU A 220 -10.82 5.46 -18.70
N ILE A 221 -9.96 5.14 -17.72
CA ILE A 221 -8.95 6.07 -17.21
C ILE A 221 -8.07 6.60 -18.35
N ILE A 222 -7.52 5.71 -19.19
CA ILE A 222 -6.69 6.13 -20.33
C ILE A 222 -7.49 6.99 -21.32
N ARG A 223 -8.79 6.71 -21.51
CA ARG A 223 -9.66 7.50 -22.38
C ARG A 223 -9.80 8.93 -21.86
N PHE A 224 -10.19 9.14 -20.60
CA PHE A 224 -10.52 10.47 -20.08
C PHE A 224 -9.34 11.22 -19.42
N ALA A 225 -8.30 10.53 -18.96
CA ALA A 225 -7.17 11.11 -18.21
C ALA A 225 -5.79 10.86 -18.83
N GLY A 226 -5.68 9.96 -19.83
CA GLY A 226 -4.40 9.61 -20.45
C GLY A 226 -3.66 8.49 -19.71
N GLU A 227 -2.65 7.93 -20.38
CA GLU A 227 -1.87 6.80 -19.84
C GLU A 227 -0.97 7.25 -18.67
N GLU A 228 -0.50 8.49 -18.71
CA GLU A 228 0.38 9.06 -17.68
C GLU A 228 -0.30 9.12 -16.29
N ALA A 229 -1.61 9.41 -16.28
CA ALA A 229 -2.40 9.52 -15.06
C ALA A 229 -2.82 8.15 -14.49
N PHE A 230 -2.74 7.07 -15.28
CA PHE A 230 -3.06 5.73 -14.81
C PHE A 230 -1.90 5.16 -13.98
N SER A 231 -2.22 4.58 -12.82
CA SER A 231 -1.30 3.79 -12.01
C SER A 231 -1.38 2.33 -12.47
N ASP A 232 -0.48 1.94 -13.37
CA ASP A 232 -0.43 0.61 -13.97
C ASP A 232 0.35 -0.43 -13.14
N ASP A 233 1.05 0.03 -12.10
CA ASP A 233 1.94 -0.80 -11.29
C ASP A 233 1.52 -0.90 -9.82
N VAL A 234 0.65 -0.02 -9.34
CA VAL A 234 0.25 -0.01 -7.93
C VAL A 234 -1.23 0.32 -7.76
N THR A 235 -1.90 -0.40 -6.86
CA THR A 235 -3.27 -0.09 -6.45
C THR A 235 -3.62 -0.56 -5.03
N THR A 236 -4.76 -0.13 -4.51
CA THR A 236 -5.47 -0.81 -3.42
C THR A 236 -6.67 -1.53 -4.02
N VAL A 237 -6.77 -2.86 -3.86
CA VAL A 237 -7.97 -3.60 -4.27
C VAL A 237 -9.07 -3.38 -3.25
N HIS A 238 -10.34 -3.34 -3.66
CA HIS A 238 -11.47 -3.17 -2.75
C HIS A 238 -11.45 -4.17 -1.57
N PHE A 239 -11.61 -3.63 -0.35
CA PHE A 239 -11.39 -4.32 0.94
C PHE A 239 -9.99 -4.90 1.18
N GLY A 240 -9.00 -4.59 0.34
CA GLY A 240 -7.67 -5.22 0.32
C GLY A 240 -7.77 -6.74 0.45
N ALA A 241 -8.69 -7.35 -0.32
CA ALA A 241 -9.05 -8.76 -0.19
C ALA A 241 -9.03 -9.43 -1.56
N ALA A 242 -8.06 -10.33 -1.75
CA ALA A 242 -7.90 -11.14 -2.95
C ALA A 242 -7.30 -12.49 -2.58
N ASN A 243 -7.69 -13.55 -3.29
CA ASN A 243 -6.99 -14.83 -3.22
C ASN A 243 -5.72 -14.84 -4.10
N GLU A 244 -4.92 -15.90 -3.98
CA GLU A 244 -3.67 -16.03 -4.73
C GLU A 244 -3.87 -15.99 -6.26
N GLU A 245 -4.95 -16.60 -6.77
CA GLU A 245 -5.26 -16.61 -8.21
C GLU A 245 -5.49 -15.19 -8.75
N VAL A 246 -6.30 -14.39 -8.05
CA VAL A 246 -6.55 -12.99 -8.37
C VAL A 246 -5.26 -12.18 -8.32
N LEU A 247 -4.42 -12.39 -7.31
CA LEU A 247 -3.15 -11.68 -7.19
C LEU A 247 -2.19 -12.02 -8.33
N ARG A 248 -2.13 -13.28 -8.75
CA ARG A 248 -1.35 -13.69 -9.94
C ARG A 248 -1.88 -13.05 -11.21
N ALA A 249 -3.20 -12.92 -11.35
CA ALA A 249 -3.80 -12.21 -12.49
C ALA A 249 -3.45 -10.72 -12.48
N LEU A 250 -3.55 -10.04 -11.34
CA LEU A 250 -3.12 -8.64 -11.20
C LEU A 250 -1.63 -8.47 -11.49
N ARG A 251 -0.77 -9.37 -11.00
CA ARG A 251 0.66 -9.39 -11.33
C ARG A 251 0.89 -9.47 -12.84
N ALA A 252 0.18 -10.36 -13.52
CA ALA A 252 0.27 -10.54 -14.97
C ALA A 252 -0.20 -9.30 -15.77
N LEU A 253 -1.08 -8.48 -15.18
CA LEU A 253 -1.55 -7.21 -15.75
C LEU A 253 -0.61 -6.02 -15.50
N GLY A 254 0.49 -6.23 -14.76
CA GLY A 254 1.52 -5.22 -14.53
C GLY A 254 1.65 -4.76 -13.08
N ILE A 255 0.68 -5.06 -12.22
CA ILE A 255 0.70 -4.66 -10.80
C ILE A 255 1.92 -5.25 -10.12
N LYS A 256 2.75 -4.39 -9.54
CA LYS A 256 3.94 -4.71 -8.73
C LYS A 256 3.71 -4.41 -7.26
N GLY A 257 2.80 -3.50 -6.95
CA GLY A 257 2.54 -3.04 -5.60
C GLY A 257 1.07 -3.10 -5.21
N LEU A 258 0.80 -3.50 -3.97
CA LEU A 258 -0.54 -3.50 -3.40
C LEU A 258 -0.53 -2.86 -2.02
N ALA A 259 -1.50 -2.00 -1.73
CA ALA A 259 -1.60 -1.38 -0.42
C ALA A 259 -2.67 -2.05 0.45
N GLY A 260 -2.44 -2.14 1.75
CA GLY A 260 -3.37 -2.75 2.70
C GLY A 260 -3.08 -2.35 4.14
N TYR A 261 -3.98 -2.68 5.06
CA TYR A 261 -3.83 -2.30 6.47
C TYR A 261 -2.83 -3.23 7.17
N PHE A 262 -2.87 -4.53 6.84
CA PHE A 262 -2.11 -5.57 7.55
C PHE A 262 -2.33 -5.49 9.06
N GLU A 263 -3.59 -5.52 9.46
CA GLU A 263 -4.01 -5.52 10.85
C GLU A 263 -4.77 -6.81 11.18
N ILE A 264 -4.90 -7.09 12.48
CA ILE A 264 -5.75 -8.15 13.00
C ILE A 264 -7.00 -7.53 13.59
N ASP A 265 -8.17 -7.98 13.14
CA ASP A 265 -9.44 -7.55 13.69
C ASP A 265 -9.66 -8.08 15.13
N ARG A 266 -10.71 -7.58 15.79
CA ARG A 266 -11.09 -8.01 17.14
C ARG A 266 -11.41 -9.52 17.28
N HIS A 267 -11.52 -10.24 16.17
CA HIS A 267 -11.79 -11.67 16.11
C HIS A 267 -10.55 -12.49 15.75
N GLY A 268 -9.36 -11.88 15.70
CA GLY A 268 -8.10 -12.55 15.37
C GLY A 268 -7.89 -12.80 13.88
N LYS A 269 -8.69 -12.16 13.01
CA LYS A 269 -8.63 -12.36 11.55
C LYS A 269 -7.88 -11.23 10.87
N PRO A 270 -7.13 -11.54 9.79
CA PRO A 270 -6.52 -10.52 8.95
C PRO A 270 -7.55 -9.54 8.38
N LEU A 271 -7.25 -8.25 8.48
CA LEU A 271 -8.06 -7.14 8.00
C LEU A 271 -7.28 -6.39 6.90
N VAL A 272 -7.88 -6.30 5.70
CA VAL A 272 -7.29 -5.62 4.53
C VAL A 272 -5.83 -6.06 4.32
N ALA A 273 -5.64 -7.38 4.28
CA ALA A 273 -4.34 -8.05 4.26
C ALA A 273 -4.28 -9.12 3.15
N TYR A 274 -5.11 -8.99 2.13
CA TYR A 274 -5.18 -9.86 0.96
C TYR A 274 -5.32 -11.34 1.35
N HIS A 275 -4.33 -12.16 0.98
CA HIS A 275 -4.30 -13.59 1.23
C HIS A 275 -3.48 -13.97 2.48
N THR A 276 -2.87 -13.01 3.19
CA THR A 276 -1.94 -13.33 4.28
C THR A 276 -2.65 -13.92 5.50
N ALA A 277 -2.07 -14.94 6.11
CA ALA A 277 -2.55 -15.52 7.37
C ALA A 277 -2.14 -14.66 8.58
N SER A 278 -2.74 -14.87 9.76
CA SER A 278 -2.57 -13.99 10.92
C SER A 278 -1.10 -13.77 11.36
N PRO A 279 -0.23 -14.81 11.52
CA PRO A 279 1.15 -14.58 11.96
C PRO A 279 1.95 -13.70 10.99
N LEU A 280 1.75 -13.88 9.68
CA LEU A 280 2.39 -13.06 8.67
C LEU A 280 1.79 -11.64 8.65
N THR A 281 0.47 -11.52 8.83
CA THR A 281 -0.21 -10.23 8.86
C THR A 281 0.29 -9.36 10.01
N GLU A 282 0.44 -9.93 11.21
CA GLU A 282 1.00 -9.23 12.38
C GLU A 282 2.43 -8.79 12.11
N TYR A 283 3.25 -9.67 11.51
CA TYR A 283 4.64 -9.33 11.21
C TYR A 283 4.76 -8.23 10.14
N VAL A 284 4.06 -8.38 9.01
CA VAL A 284 4.02 -7.37 7.93
C VAL A 284 3.46 -6.05 8.46
N GLY A 285 2.51 -6.13 9.39
CA GLY A 285 1.91 -4.95 9.99
C GLY A 285 2.89 -4.07 10.77
N GLU A 286 4.03 -4.62 11.18
CA GLU A 286 5.10 -3.90 11.88
C GLU A 286 6.16 -3.31 10.93
N ARG A 287 5.95 -3.39 9.61
CA ARG A 287 6.85 -2.90 8.55
C ARG A 287 6.15 -1.89 7.65
N ASP A 288 6.93 -1.02 7.01
CA ASP A 288 6.44 -0.13 5.94
C ASP A 288 6.06 -0.93 4.68
N PHE A 289 6.89 -1.91 4.32
CA PHE A 289 6.72 -2.75 3.14
C PHE A 289 7.10 -4.21 3.43
N TRP A 290 6.53 -5.13 2.67
CA TRP A 290 6.95 -6.53 2.60
C TRP A 290 6.74 -7.06 1.19
N ARG A 291 7.64 -7.88 0.67
CA ARG A 291 7.55 -8.46 -0.68
C ARG A 291 7.17 -9.93 -0.61
N ASP A 292 6.04 -10.28 -1.20
CA ASP A 292 5.77 -11.68 -1.51
C ASP A 292 6.67 -12.11 -2.66
N THR A 293 7.65 -12.96 -2.36
CA THR A 293 8.64 -13.42 -3.34
C THR A 293 8.08 -14.49 -4.28
N GLU A 294 7.01 -15.19 -3.90
CA GLU A 294 6.33 -16.20 -4.73
C GLU A 294 5.38 -15.56 -5.75
N LEU A 295 4.76 -14.43 -5.38
CA LEU A 295 3.88 -13.65 -6.24
C LEU A 295 4.58 -12.51 -6.97
N ASP A 296 5.79 -12.15 -6.53
CA ASP A 296 6.56 -11.01 -7.05
C ASP A 296 5.80 -9.67 -6.87
N ILE A 297 5.09 -9.53 -5.76
CA ILE A 297 4.31 -8.33 -5.38
C ILE A 297 4.87 -7.73 -4.09
N THR A 298 5.07 -6.42 -4.06
CA THR A 298 5.38 -5.69 -2.83
C THR A 298 4.13 -5.10 -2.21
N PHE A 299 3.84 -5.50 -0.99
CA PHE A 299 2.80 -4.94 -0.17
C PHE A 299 3.29 -3.71 0.59
N GLY A 300 2.55 -2.62 0.52
CA GLY A 300 2.78 -1.39 1.29
C GLY A 300 1.72 -1.20 2.37
N ARG A 301 2.17 -0.89 3.59
CA ARG A 301 1.24 -0.64 4.69
C ARG A 301 0.52 0.69 4.49
N ILE A 302 -0.77 0.69 4.74
CA ILE A 302 -1.58 1.89 4.99
C ILE A 302 -1.53 2.11 6.51
N ASP A 303 -0.92 3.20 6.93
CA ASP A 303 -0.68 3.46 8.35
C ASP A 303 -1.89 3.99 9.08
N LEU A 304 -2.68 4.83 8.40
CA LEU A 304 -3.76 5.56 9.04
C LEU A 304 -4.92 5.84 8.09
N VAL A 305 -6.10 5.35 8.47
CA VAL A 305 -7.36 5.60 7.77
C VAL A 305 -8.10 6.77 8.43
N LEU A 306 -8.15 7.90 7.74
CA LEU A 306 -8.47 9.21 8.31
C LEU A 306 -9.95 9.36 8.72
N ASN A 307 -10.84 8.52 8.19
CA ASN A 307 -12.28 8.54 8.44
C ASN A 307 -12.78 7.48 9.45
N LEU A 308 -11.93 6.60 9.98
CA LEU A 308 -12.34 5.53 10.89
C LEU A 308 -12.35 5.91 12.38
N ARG A 309 -11.92 7.12 12.73
CA ARG A 309 -11.66 7.53 14.13
C ARG A 309 -12.16 8.93 14.42
N SER A 310 -12.26 9.28 15.71
CA SER A 310 -12.46 10.66 16.12
C SER A 310 -11.28 11.53 15.66
N TYR A 311 -11.48 12.85 15.58
CA TYR A 311 -10.43 13.77 15.13
C TYR A 311 -9.23 13.79 16.08
N ASP A 312 -9.45 13.71 17.39
CA ASP A 312 -8.38 13.71 18.38
C ASP A 312 -7.60 12.39 18.38
N ASP A 313 -8.29 11.25 18.30
CA ASP A 313 -7.65 9.93 18.24
C ASP A 313 -6.81 9.78 16.97
N LEU A 314 -7.28 10.33 15.85
CA LEU A 314 -6.57 10.35 14.57
C LEU A 314 -5.17 10.95 14.71
N LEU A 315 -5.08 12.11 15.34
CA LEU A 315 -3.81 12.84 15.47
C LEU A 315 -2.88 12.21 16.50
N ALA A 316 -3.43 11.67 17.59
CA ALA A 316 -2.67 10.95 18.59
C ALA A 316 -2.01 9.69 18.01
N GLU A 317 -2.74 8.94 17.18
CA GLU A 317 -2.20 7.73 16.55
C GLU A 317 -1.16 8.06 15.47
N LEU A 318 -1.36 9.11 14.68
CA LEU A 318 -0.33 9.58 13.75
C LEU A 318 1.00 9.84 14.47
N ASP A 319 0.94 10.48 15.65
CA ASP A 319 2.13 10.74 16.47
C ASP A 319 2.77 9.44 16.99
N GLN A 320 1.99 8.40 17.28
CA GLN A 320 2.51 7.07 17.64
C GLN A 320 3.20 6.39 16.47
N ILE A 321 2.58 6.42 15.28
CA ILE A 321 3.16 5.86 14.05
C ILE A 321 4.50 6.52 13.75
N LEU A 322 4.56 7.85 13.80
CA LEU A 322 5.79 8.62 13.54
C LEU A 322 6.91 8.37 14.55
N ALA A 323 6.60 7.85 15.74
CA ALA A 323 7.57 7.41 16.72
C ALA A 323 7.98 5.93 16.56
N HIS A 324 7.27 5.17 15.71
CA HIS A 324 7.50 3.74 15.55
C HIS A 324 8.79 3.46 14.78
N PRO A 325 9.71 2.62 15.30
CA PRO A 325 11.04 2.45 14.69
C PRO A 325 11.01 1.90 13.26
N HIS A 326 10.04 1.04 12.94
CA HIS A 326 9.97 0.30 11.68
C HIS A 326 8.71 0.57 10.83
N ARG A 327 7.86 1.51 11.27
CA ARG A 327 6.63 1.94 10.55
C ARG A 327 6.61 3.43 10.22
N SER A 328 7.75 4.09 10.38
CA SER A 328 7.88 5.51 10.06
C SER A 328 9.00 5.77 9.07
N GLY A 329 9.49 4.75 8.36
CA GLY A 329 10.30 5.02 7.17
C GLY A 329 9.41 5.69 6.12
N PHE A 330 8.24 5.13 5.88
CA PHE A 330 7.23 5.65 4.97
C PHE A 330 5.91 5.89 5.71
N ILE A 331 5.14 6.92 5.33
CA ILE A 331 3.83 7.18 5.91
C ILE A 331 2.76 7.14 4.83
N SER A 332 1.84 6.17 4.91
CA SER A 332 0.71 6.09 3.99
C SER A 332 -0.60 6.47 4.68
N LEU A 333 -1.17 7.60 4.29
CA LEU A 333 -2.46 8.08 4.78
C LEU A 333 -3.56 7.68 3.80
N MET A 334 -4.76 7.33 4.28
CA MET A 334 -5.86 6.89 3.42
C MET A 334 -7.22 7.41 3.89
N ILE A 335 -8.12 7.76 2.97
CA ILE A 335 -9.49 8.20 3.27
C ILE A 335 -10.47 7.76 2.18
N HIS A 336 -11.76 7.66 2.50
CA HIS A 336 -12.77 7.22 1.52
C HIS A 336 -13.59 8.40 1.01
N GLU A 337 -13.84 8.45 -0.30
CA GLU A 337 -14.52 9.56 -0.97
C GLU A 337 -15.90 9.87 -0.36
N GLN A 338 -16.72 8.86 -0.10
CA GLN A 338 -18.13 9.02 0.28
C GLN A 338 -18.34 9.89 1.53
N TYR A 339 -17.35 9.92 2.43
CA TYR A 339 -17.37 10.73 3.64
C TYR A 339 -17.28 12.25 3.38
N PHE A 340 -16.92 12.66 2.16
CA PHE A 340 -16.89 14.07 1.75
C PHE A 340 -18.29 14.68 1.52
N TYR A 341 -19.27 13.87 1.13
CA TYR A 341 -20.57 14.38 0.68
C TYR A 341 -21.56 14.55 1.83
N LYS A 342 -22.20 15.73 1.90
CA LYS A 342 -23.11 16.13 2.99
C LYS A 342 -24.33 15.22 3.16
N ASP A 343 -24.78 14.63 2.07
CA ASP A 343 -25.94 13.73 1.99
C ASP A 343 -25.55 12.26 2.20
N TYR A 344 -24.27 11.93 2.43
CA TYR A 344 -23.87 10.58 2.80
C TYR A 344 -24.24 10.30 4.27
N THR A 345 -24.76 9.11 4.55
CA THR A 345 -25.20 8.69 5.90
C THR A 345 -24.13 8.80 6.99
N ARG A 346 -22.84 8.85 6.62
CA ARG A 346 -21.71 9.04 7.54
C ARG A 346 -20.82 10.24 7.16
N TYR A 347 -21.41 11.29 6.60
CA TYR A 347 -20.72 12.53 6.24
C TYR A 347 -19.79 13.05 7.36
N LEU A 348 -18.60 13.50 6.98
CA LEU A 348 -17.63 14.15 7.86
C LEU A 348 -17.51 15.65 7.51
N PRO A 349 -18.07 16.56 8.33
CA PRO A 349 -17.97 18.00 8.08
C PRO A 349 -16.53 18.54 8.17
N ASP A 350 -15.64 17.79 8.77
CA ASP A 350 -14.21 18.07 8.95
C ASP A 350 -13.32 17.34 7.92
N PHE A 351 -13.86 16.82 6.81
CA PHE A 351 -13.12 16.04 5.80
C PHE A 351 -11.82 16.73 5.35
N GLU A 352 -11.88 18.01 4.98
CA GLU A 352 -10.69 18.76 4.55
C GLU A 352 -9.63 18.83 5.64
N ALA A 353 -10.04 19.07 6.90
CA ALA A 353 -9.13 19.13 8.03
C ALA A 353 -8.47 17.77 8.31
N ARG A 354 -9.25 16.68 8.18
CA ARG A 354 -8.76 15.30 8.29
C ARG A 354 -7.70 14.95 7.26
N VAL A 355 -7.73 15.56 6.08
CA VAL A 355 -6.67 15.40 5.07
C VAL A 355 -5.50 16.33 5.37
N LEU A 356 -5.76 17.63 5.53
CA LEU A 356 -4.69 18.64 5.58
C LEU A 356 -3.86 18.62 6.86
N GLU A 357 -4.46 18.35 8.03
CA GLU A 357 -3.70 18.40 9.29
C GLU A 357 -2.68 17.27 9.41
N PRO A 358 -3.02 15.99 9.16
CA PRO A 358 -2.05 14.90 9.11
C PRO A 358 -0.92 15.18 8.11
N VAL A 359 -1.26 15.64 6.90
CA VAL A 359 -0.28 15.98 5.86
C VAL A 359 0.67 17.08 6.32
N ARG A 360 0.17 18.14 6.94
CA ARG A 360 1.00 19.21 7.53
C ARG A 360 1.96 18.64 8.57
N ARG A 361 1.46 17.81 9.50
CA ARG A 361 2.28 17.23 10.59
C ARG A 361 3.40 16.33 10.07
N VAL A 362 3.14 15.50 9.05
CA VAL A 362 4.21 14.67 8.45
C VAL A 362 5.22 15.54 7.69
N TYR A 363 4.75 16.54 6.96
CA TYR A 363 5.61 17.47 6.23
C TYR A 363 6.55 18.27 7.15
N GLU A 364 6.02 18.80 8.26
CA GLU A 364 6.79 19.54 9.28
C GLU A 364 7.87 18.68 9.96
N ARG A 365 7.70 17.36 9.96
CA ARG A 365 8.71 16.39 10.44
C ARG A 365 9.72 15.97 9.37
N GLY A 366 9.70 16.61 8.21
CA GLY A 366 10.69 16.42 7.16
C GLY A 366 10.29 15.43 6.07
N TYR A 367 9.09 14.83 6.14
CA TYR A 367 8.65 13.90 5.10
C TYR A 367 8.33 14.64 3.79
N ARG A 368 8.47 13.96 2.65
CA ARG A 368 8.16 14.50 1.31
C ARG A 368 7.23 13.58 0.54
N GLY A 369 6.31 14.16 -0.22
CA GLY A 369 5.37 13.37 -1.02
C GLY A 369 6.07 12.50 -2.05
N ALA A 370 5.62 11.26 -2.19
CA ALA A 370 6.05 10.32 -3.21
C ALA A 370 4.88 9.44 -3.66
N LEU A 371 4.84 9.09 -4.94
CA LEU A 371 3.96 8.02 -5.43
C LEU A 371 4.62 6.68 -5.10
N LEU A 372 3.83 5.63 -4.89
CA LEU A 372 4.40 4.30 -4.64
C LEU A 372 5.30 3.83 -5.78
N LYS A 373 4.95 4.10 -7.04
CA LYS A 373 5.78 3.77 -8.21
C LYS A 373 7.18 4.39 -8.18
N GLU A 374 7.38 5.47 -7.44
CA GLU A 374 8.68 6.16 -7.35
C GLU A 374 9.60 5.51 -6.30
N ILE A 375 9.02 4.76 -5.35
CA ILE A 375 9.74 4.28 -4.16
C ILE A 375 9.75 2.76 -4.03
N LEU A 376 8.81 2.06 -4.65
CA LEU A 376 8.75 0.60 -4.61
C LEU A 376 9.93 -0.03 -5.38
N PRO A 377 10.45 -1.17 -4.89
CA PRO A 377 11.63 -1.86 -5.43
C PRO A 377 11.38 -2.69 -6.70
#